data_AF-A0A9X3EYA3-F1
#
_entry.id   AF-A0A9X3EYA3-F1
#
_cell.length_a   1.000
_cell.length_b   1.000
_cell.length_c   1.000
_cell.angle_alpha   90.00
_cell.angle_beta   90.00
_cell.angle_gamma   90.00
#
_symmetry.space_group_name_H-M   'P 1'
#
loop_
_entity.id
_entity.type
_entity.pdbx_description
1 polymer ?
#
loop_
_entity_poly.entity_id
_entity_poly.type
_entity_poly.pdbx_seq_one_letter_code
_entity_poly.pdbx_strand_id
1 'polypeptide(L)'
;MNAATNPILASVQELLDGLDDETYRNVELSVRDHAVHGLGAEISVETELHLILLSKYMAAADGVSGAEVTGLKRLMDRHGLPEVAQRHLLEFDVSTVRPEHVAEVVQPHSSLALYILSGGTLLAALDGLSGAERTRVREVGEQLGLSAELIEVVLAEACLTAAALLKGDEATIGLIRPLRHAIFRLI
;
A
#
# COMPACT_ATOMS: atom_id res chain seq x y z
N MET A 1 11.83 -14.23 26.23
CA MET A 1 10.69 -13.98 25.33
C MET A 1 11.27 -13.58 23.99
N ASN A 2 11.20 -14.43 22.97
CA ASN A 2 11.58 -14.03 21.62
C ASN A 2 10.59 -12.95 21.18
N ALA A 3 11.08 -11.75 20.87
CA ALA A 3 10.30 -10.79 20.10
C ALA A 3 9.87 -11.52 18.82
N ALA A 4 8.56 -11.59 18.56
CA ALA A 4 8.10 -12.13 17.30
C ALA A 4 8.67 -11.23 16.21
N THR A 5 9.57 -11.77 15.38
CA THR A 5 10.12 -11.04 14.24
C THR A 5 8.96 -10.57 13.38
N ASN A 6 8.92 -9.27 13.07
CA ASN A 6 7.90 -8.71 12.20
C ASN A 6 7.96 -9.41 10.82
N PRO A 7 6.91 -10.15 10.42
CA PRO A 7 6.93 -10.95 9.21
C PRO A 7 6.99 -10.08 7.94
N ILE A 8 6.48 -8.85 7.99
CA ILE A 8 6.57 -7.91 6.86
C ILE A 8 8.02 -7.51 6.64
N LEU A 9 8.70 -7.02 7.70
CA LEU A 9 10.10 -6.61 7.62
C LEU A 9 11.00 -7.76 7.18
N ALA A 10 10.80 -8.96 7.74
CA ALA A 10 11.57 -10.14 7.37
C ALA A 10 11.36 -10.52 5.89
N SER A 11 10.12 -10.52 5.42
CA SER A 11 9.79 -10.83 4.03
C SER A 11 10.36 -9.81 3.04
N VAL A 12 10.34 -8.53 3.38
CA VAL A 12 10.92 -7.49 2.52
C VAL A 12 12.44 -7.58 2.49
N GLN A 13 13.07 -7.82 3.64
CA GLN A 13 14.53 -8.02 3.69
C GLN A 13 14.97 -9.23 2.85
N GLU A 14 14.27 -10.37 2.98
CA GLU A 14 14.56 -11.57 2.18
C GLU A 14 14.46 -11.29 0.67
N LEU A 15 13.45 -10.51 0.27
CA LEU A 15 13.30 -10.09 -1.12
C LEU A 15 14.46 -9.23 -1.59
N LEU A 16 14.81 -8.19 -0.81
CA LEU A 16 15.88 -7.28 -1.15
C LEU A 16 17.24 -8.00 -1.25
N ASP A 17 17.52 -8.92 -0.34
CA ASP A 17 18.74 -9.74 -0.35
C ASP A 17 18.81 -10.67 -1.57
N GLY A 18 17.66 -11.00 -2.17
CA GLY A 18 17.54 -11.86 -3.35
C GLY A 18 17.61 -11.12 -4.69
N LEU A 19 17.56 -9.79 -4.71
CA LEU A 19 17.65 -9.00 -5.95
C LEU A 19 19.12 -8.75 -6.31
N ASP A 20 19.47 -8.96 -7.58
CA ASP A 20 20.76 -8.52 -8.10
C ASP A 20 20.80 -7.00 -8.28
N ASP A 21 22.01 -6.43 -8.32
CA ASP A 21 22.23 -4.98 -8.41
C ASP A 21 21.58 -4.31 -9.63
N GLU A 22 21.47 -5.01 -10.77
CA GLU A 22 20.85 -4.46 -11.98
C GLU A 22 19.34 -4.40 -11.81
N THR A 23 18.74 -5.51 -11.35
CA THR A 23 17.31 -5.59 -11.06
C THR A 23 16.90 -4.57 -10.00
N TYR A 24 17.64 -4.46 -8.89
CA TYR A 24 17.36 -3.47 -7.85
C TYR A 24 17.37 -2.04 -8.40
N ARG A 25 18.38 -1.68 -9.20
CA ARG A 25 18.48 -0.34 -9.81
C ARG A 25 17.33 -0.04 -10.76
N ASN A 26 16.90 -1.02 -11.57
CA ASN A 26 15.78 -0.84 -12.49
C ASN A 26 14.46 -0.62 -11.74
N VAL A 27 14.22 -1.38 -10.67
CA VAL A 27 13.05 -1.20 -9.79
C VAL A 27 13.12 0.16 -9.10
N GLU A 28 14.28 0.54 -8.57
CA GLU A 28 14.47 1.84 -7.90
C GLU A 28 14.13 3.02 -8.81
N LEU A 29 14.57 3.00 -10.07
CA LEU A 29 14.24 4.04 -11.05
C LEU A 29 12.72 4.15 -11.27
N SER A 30 12.03 3.00 -11.40
CA SER A 30 10.58 2.99 -11.61
C SER A 30 9.79 3.44 -10.38
N VAL A 31 10.22 3.03 -9.18
CA VAL A 31 9.62 3.44 -7.90
C VAL A 31 9.77 4.94 -7.70
N ARG A 32 10.97 5.50 -7.93
CA ARG A 32 11.20 6.95 -7.79
C ARG A 32 10.31 7.77 -8.71
N ASP A 33 10.22 7.41 -9.99
CA ASP A 33 9.40 8.13 -10.97
C ASP A 33 7.91 8.17 -10.55
N HIS A 34 7.37 7.02 -10.15
CA HIS A 34 5.99 6.92 -9.69
C HIS A 34 5.72 7.65 -8.37
N ALA A 35 6.61 7.52 -7.39
CA ALA A 35 6.45 8.14 -6.09
C ALA A 35 6.53 9.67 -6.17
N VAL A 36 7.45 10.20 -6.99
CA VAL A 36 7.52 11.65 -7.25
C VAL A 36 6.23 12.14 -7.88
N HIS A 37 5.65 11.39 -8.82
CA HIS A 37 4.39 11.76 -9.45
C HIS A 37 3.16 11.62 -8.54
N GLY A 38 3.17 10.70 -7.56
CA GLY A 38 2.03 10.42 -6.68
C GLY A 38 2.06 11.09 -5.30
N LEU A 39 3.22 11.09 -4.64
CA LEU A 39 3.45 11.65 -3.31
C LEU A 39 4.14 13.03 -3.36
N GLY A 40 4.76 13.37 -4.50
CA GLY A 40 5.63 14.56 -4.59
C GLY A 40 6.98 14.38 -3.87
N ALA A 41 7.33 13.15 -3.49
CA ALA A 41 8.56 12.79 -2.80
C ALA A 41 9.10 11.46 -3.31
N GLU A 42 10.42 11.29 -3.20
CA GLU A 42 11.07 10.01 -3.47
C GLU A 42 10.83 9.04 -2.30
N ILE A 43 10.58 7.77 -2.63
CA ILE A 43 10.54 6.66 -1.67
C ILE A 43 11.53 5.59 -2.10
N SER A 44 11.92 4.74 -1.14
CA SER A 44 12.81 3.60 -1.41
C SER A 44 12.03 2.41 -2.00
N VAL A 45 12.75 1.47 -2.63
CA VAL A 45 12.17 0.18 -3.06
C VAL A 45 11.60 -0.58 -1.87
N GLU A 46 12.30 -0.57 -0.73
CA GLU A 46 11.84 -1.17 0.53
C GLU A 46 10.47 -0.64 0.95
N THR A 47 10.30 0.69 0.91
CA THR A 47 9.04 1.35 1.22
C THR A 47 7.91 0.92 0.29
N GLU A 48 8.18 0.75 -0.99
CA GLU A 48 7.18 0.28 -1.96
C GLU A 48 6.81 -1.19 -1.71
N LEU A 49 7.78 -2.06 -1.38
CA LEU A 49 7.51 -3.45 -1.02
C LEU A 49 6.66 -3.55 0.26
N HIS A 50 6.92 -2.68 1.23
CA HIS A 50 6.09 -2.53 2.41
C HIS A 50 4.66 -2.11 2.06
N LEU A 51 4.47 -1.13 1.17
CA LEU A 51 3.16 -0.72 0.67
C LEU A 51 2.41 -1.93 0.09
N ILE A 52 3.06 -2.72 -0.77
CA ILE A 52 2.43 -3.88 -1.42
C ILE A 52 1.95 -4.91 -0.38
N LEU A 53 2.79 -5.28 0.59
CA LEU A 53 2.41 -6.24 1.63
C LEU A 53 1.31 -5.71 2.56
N LEU A 54 1.36 -4.44 2.93
CA LEU A 54 0.32 -3.80 3.75
C LEU A 54 -1.00 -3.68 3.01
N SER A 55 -0.97 -3.41 1.71
CA SER A 55 -2.15 -3.40 0.85
C SER A 55 -2.83 -4.77 0.84
N LYS A 56 -2.03 -5.84 0.66
CA LYS A 56 -2.53 -7.21 0.72
C LYS A 56 -3.10 -7.56 2.10
N TYR A 57 -2.46 -7.11 3.18
CA TYR A 57 -2.97 -7.32 4.54
C TYR A 57 -4.32 -6.64 4.77
N MET A 58 -4.50 -5.40 4.27
CA MET A 58 -5.77 -4.67 4.36
C MET A 58 -6.89 -5.35 3.57
N ALA A 59 -6.62 -5.74 2.32
CA ALA A 59 -7.52 -6.51 1.45
C ALA A 59 -7.91 -7.88 2.04
N ALA A 60 -6.99 -8.55 2.72
CA ALA A 60 -7.25 -9.89 3.27
C ALA A 60 -8.13 -9.90 4.54
N ALA A 61 -8.96 -8.88 4.79
CA ALA A 61 -9.82 -8.82 5.99
C ALA A 61 -10.91 -9.88 5.99
N ASP A 62 -11.50 -10.12 4.83
CA ASP A 62 -12.46 -11.19 4.56
C ASP A 62 -12.04 -12.09 3.38
N GLY A 63 -10.75 -12.03 3.03
CA GLY A 63 -10.12 -12.76 1.93
C GLY A 63 -9.84 -11.85 0.74
N VAL A 64 -8.79 -12.15 -0.02
CA VAL A 64 -8.39 -11.31 -1.16
C VAL A 64 -9.12 -11.75 -2.43
N SER A 65 -9.79 -10.82 -3.09
CA SER A 65 -10.53 -11.06 -4.31
C SER A 65 -9.63 -11.13 -5.56
N GLY A 66 -10.18 -11.66 -6.66
CA GLY A 66 -9.46 -11.70 -7.93
C GLY A 66 -9.16 -10.31 -8.51
N ALA A 67 -9.98 -9.31 -8.21
CA ALA A 67 -9.78 -7.94 -8.66
C ALA A 67 -8.60 -7.29 -7.92
N GLU A 68 -8.52 -7.49 -6.62
CA GLU A 68 -7.43 -7.01 -5.77
C GLU A 68 -6.11 -7.69 -6.11
N VAL A 69 -6.09 -9.01 -6.33
CA VAL A 69 -4.91 -9.74 -6.83
C VAL A 69 -4.45 -9.17 -8.17
N THR A 70 -5.39 -8.87 -9.07
CA THR A 70 -5.07 -8.25 -10.37
C THR A 70 -4.51 -6.84 -10.19
N GLY A 71 -5.06 -6.06 -9.26
CA GLY A 71 -4.56 -4.73 -8.88
C GLY A 71 -3.12 -4.79 -8.36
N LEU A 72 -2.84 -5.72 -7.44
CA LEU A 72 -1.50 -5.97 -6.90
C LEU A 72 -0.51 -6.34 -8.01
N LYS A 73 -0.89 -7.26 -8.91
CA LYS A 73 -0.03 -7.63 -10.06
C LYS A 73 0.29 -6.42 -10.94
N ARG A 74 -0.72 -5.63 -11.30
CA ARG A 74 -0.53 -4.41 -12.10
C ARG A 74 0.37 -3.39 -11.41
N LEU A 75 0.28 -3.26 -10.09
CA LEU A 75 1.18 -2.41 -9.31
C LEU A 75 2.62 -2.92 -9.40
N MET A 76 2.84 -4.22 -9.18
CA MET A 76 4.18 -4.82 -9.25
C MET A 76 4.78 -4.74 -10.67
N ASP A 77 3.99 -5.00 -11.69
CA ASP A 77 4.40 -4.90 -13.10
C ASP A 77 4.84 -3.48 -13.46
N ARG A 78 4.07 -2.49 -12.99
CA ARG A 78 4.39 -1.06 -13.19
C ARG A 78 5.73 -0.68 -12.58
N HIS A 79 6.08 -1.25 -11.43
CA HIS A 79 7.38 -1.04 -10.78
C HIS A 79 8.51 -1.91 -11.35
N GLY A 80 8.23 -2.76 -12.34
CA GLY A 80 9.22 -3.62 -12.96
C GLY A 80 9.72 -4.73 -12.04
N LEU A 81 8.93 -5.13 -11.04
CA LEU A 81 9.32 -6.22 -10.14
C LEU A 81 9.41 -7.54 -10.92
N PRO A 82 10.50 -8.31 -10.77
CA PRO A 82 10.67 -9.59 -11.47
C PRO A 82 9.66 -10.63 -10.97
N GLU A 83 9.30 -11.60 -11.81
CA GLU A 83 8.29 -12.63 -11.50
C GLU A 83 8.53 -13.35 -10.16
N VAL A 84 9.80 -13.58 -9.80
CA VAL A 84 10.18 -14.21 -8.52
C VAL A 84 9.75 -13.35 -7.33
N ALA A 85 9.99 -12.04 -7.39
CA ALA A 85 9.56 -11.10 -6.36
C ALA A 85 8.04 -10.97 -6.31
N GLN A 86 7.39 -10.91 -7.47
CA GLN A 86 5.92 -10.88 -7.53
C GLN A 86 5.29 -12.11 -6.88
N ARG A 87 5.82 -13.29 -7.19
CA ARG A 87 5.35 -14.55 -6.59
C ARG A 87 5.52 -14.55 -5.08
N HIS A 88 6.67 -14.12 -4.57
CA HIS A 88 6.92 -14.00 -3.13
C HIS A 88 5.88 -13.12 -2.43
N LEU A 89 5.62 -11.92 -2.97
CA LEU A 89 4.64 -10.99 -2.42
C LEU A 89 3.21 -11.56 -2.48
N LEU A 90 2.87 -12.26 -3.55
CA LEU A 90 1.57 -12.91 -3.73
C LEU A 90 1.38 -14.16 -2.86
N GLU A 91 2.44 -14.88 -2.53
CA GLU A 91 2.41 -16.09 -1.68
C GLU A 91 2.55 -15.75 -0.19
N PHE A 92 3.03 -14.55 0.17
CA PHE A 92 3.19 -14.11 1.56
C PHE A 92 1.91 -14.28 2.40
N ASP A 93 1.99 -15.03 3.49
CA ASP A 93 0.84 -15.31 4.35
C ASP A 93 0.56 -14.17 5.35
N VAL A 94 -0.39 -13.32 4.97
CA VAL A 94 -0.84 -12.18 5.78
C VAL A 94 -1.61 -12.59 7.05
N SER A 95 -2.01 -13.86 7.22
CA SER A 95 -2.67 -14.33 8.45
C SER A 95 -1.73 -14.31 9.67
N THR A 96 -0.42 -14.25 9.42
CA THR A 96 0.62 -14.11 10.46
C THR A 96 0.88 -12.65 10.86
N VAL A 97 0.33 -11.69 10.11
CA VAL A 97 0.48 -10.25 10.35
C VAL A 97 -0.53 -9.80 11.41
N ARG A 98 -0.09 -8.87 12.25
CA ARG A 98 -0.92 -8.22 13.28
C ARG A 98 -0.89 -6.71 13.07
N PRO A 99 -1.91 -5.97 13.53
CA PRO A 99 -1.92 -4.51 13.41
C PRO A 99 -0.65 -3.84 13.95
N GLU A 100 -0.08 -4.35 15.05
CA GLU A 100 1.10 -3.74 15.67
C GLU A 100 2.35 -3.82 14.78
N HIS A 101 2.45 -4.84 13.92
CA HIS A 101 3.55 -4.96 12.96
C HIS A 101 3.57 -3.82 11.95
N VAL A 102 2.43 -3.16 11.70
CA VAL A 102 2.35 -2.04 10.75
C VAL A 102 3.06 -0.79 11.28
N ALA A 103 2.95 -0.52 12.58
CA ALA A 103 3.58 0.64 13.21
C ALA A 103 5.12 0.57 13.20
N GLU A 104 5.68 -0.63 13.03
CA GLU A 104 7.13 -0.84 12.94
C GLU A 104 7.69 -0.64 11.53
N VAL A 105 6.83 -0.66 10.51
CA VAL A 105 7.22 -0.57 9.09
C VAL A 105 7.56 0.87 8.67
N VAL A 106 6.92 1.84 9.31
CA VAL A 106 7.01 3.26 8.94
C VAL A 106 6.86 4.11 10.19
N GLN A 107 7.58 5.24 10.24
CA GLN A 107 7.44 6.20 11.31
C GLN A 107 5.97 6.67 11.46
N PRO A 108 5.34 6.47 12.64
CA PRO A 108 3.99 6.97 12.90
C PRO A 108 3.91 8.50 12.79
N HIS A 109 2.71 9.01 12.53
CA HIS A 109 2.45 10.46 12.38
C HIS A 109 3.31 11.13 11.29
N SER A 110 3.46 10.49 10.13
CA SER A 110 4.26 11.01 9.01
C SER A 110 3.50 11.00 7.68
N SER A 111 3.92 11.85 6.74
CA SER A 111 3.38 11.82 5.36
C SER A 111 3.53 10.44 4.70
N LEU A 112 4.57 9.69 5.07
CA LEU A 112 4.77 8.33 4.58
C LEU A 112 3.74 7.35 5.17
N ALA A 113 3.40 7.49 6.45
CA ALA A 113 2.35 6.69 7.07
C ALA A 113 1.00 6.91 6.36
N LEU A 114 0.68 8.17 6.06
CA LEU A 114 -0.52 8.53 5.31
C LEU A 114 -0.50 8.03 3.85
N TYR A 115 0.67 8.08 3.20
CA TYR A 115 0.86 7.50 1.87
C TYR A 115 0.58 6.00 1.85
N ILE A 116 1.15 5.26 2.81
CA ILE A 116 0.97 3.82 2.96
C ILE A 116 -0.50 3.46 3.17
N LEU A 117 -1.18 4.16 4.09
CA LEU A 117 -2.60 3.94 4.33
C LEU A 117 -3.42 4.22 3.06
N SER A 118 -3.16 5.35 2.40
CA SER A 118 -3.89 5.76 1.18
C SER A 118 -3.72 4.76 0.03
N GLY A 119 -2.49 4.36 -0.28
CA GLY A 119 -2.22 3.44 -1.37
C GLY A 119 -2.83 2.05 -1.14
N GLY A 120 -2.69 1.52 0.07
CA GLY A 120 -3.23 0.19 0.37
C GLY A 120 -4.74 0.17 0.55
N THR A 121 -5.34 1.25 1.05
CA THR A 121 -6.81 1.39 1.08
C THR A 121 -7.38 1.46 -0.34
N LEU A 122 -6.69 2.15 -1.27
CA LEU A 122 -7.11 2.19 -2.68
C LEU A 122 -7.10 0.82 -3.33
N LEU A 123 -6.09 0.00 -3.06
CA LEU A 123 -6.02 -1.37 -3.58
C LEU A 123 -7.15 -2.24 -3.04
N ALA A 124 -7.42 -2.19 -1.74
CA ALA A 124 -8.54 -2.90 -1.12
C ALA A 124 -9.91 -2.38 -1.62
N ALA A 125 -9.99 -1.11 -2.04
CA ALA A 125 -11.23 -0.54 -2.55
C ALA A 125 -11.56 -0.94 -4.00
N LEU A 126 -10.68 -1.65 -4.72
CA LEU A 126 -10.80 -1.89 -6.17
C LEU A 126 -12.05 -2.66 -6.58
N ASP A 127 -12.62 -3.50 -5.73
CA ASP A 127 -13.94 -4.13 -5.90
C ASP A 127 -14.98 -3.69 -4.86
N GLY A 128 -14.60 -2.70 -4.05
CA GLY A 128 -15.43 -2.03 -3.06
C GLY A 128 -15.16 -2.53 -1.65
N LEU A 129 -14.93 -1.60 -0.71
CA LEU A 129 -14.56 -1.95 0.65
C LEU A 129 -15.69 -2.59 1.46
N SER A 130 -15.43 -3.81 1.93
CA SER A 130 -16.23 -4.55 2.91
C SER A 130 -16.23 -3.87 4.28
N GLY A 131 -17.14 -4.29 5.16
CA GLY A 131 -17.15 -3.81 6.55
C GLY A 131 -15.89 -4.24 7.33
N ALA A 132 -15.35 -5.41 7.02
CA ALA A 132 -14.16 -5.95 7.66
C ALA A 132 -12.91 -5.17 7.21
N GLU A 133 -12.78 -4.89 5.91
CA GLU A 133 -11.66 -4.11 5.36
C GLU A 133 -11.67 -2.68 5.89
N ARG A 134 -12.84 -2.03 5.95
CA ARG A 134 -12.97 -0.70 6.57
C ARG A 134 -12.50 -0.69 8.02
N THR A 135 -12.83 -1.74 8.78
CA THR A 135 -12.39 -1.88 10.17
C THR A 135 -10.87 -2.05 10.22
N ARG A 136 -10.31 -2.92 9.38
CA ARG A 136 -8.86 -3.13 9.29
C ARG A 136 -8.10 -1.87 8.89
N VAL A 137 -8.59 -1.11 7.92
CA VAL A 137 -8.00 0.18 7.51
C VAL A 137 -7.97 1.16 8.68
N ARG A 138 -9.03 1.21 9.51
CA ARG A 138 -9.04 2.04 10.72
C ARG A 138 -7.99 1.60 11.73
N GLU A 139 -7.93 0.30 12.03
CA GLU A 139 -6.93 -0.25 12.94
C GLU A 139 -5.51 0.07 12.46
N VAL A 140 -5.22 -0.13 11.17
CA VAL A 140 -3.95 0.23 10.55
C VAL A 140 -3.68 1.73 10.66
N GLY A 141 -4.66 2.58 10.35
CA GLY A 141 -4.53 4.03 10.46
C GLY A 141 -4.23 4.51 11.89
N GLU A 142 -4.86 3.91 12.88
CA GLU A 142 -4.60 4.19 14.31
C GLU A 142 -3.19 3.77 14.71
N GLN A 143 -2.72 2.59 14.29
CA GLN A 143 -1.34 2.12 14.51
C GLN A 143 -0.29 3.03 13.85
N LEU A 144 -0.67 3.64 12.72
CA LEU A 144 0.13 4.63 12.01
C LEU A 144 0.08 6.03 12.65
N GLY A 145 -0.70 6.21 13.73
CA GLY A 145 -0.81 7.49 14.45
C GLY A 145 -1.65 8.54 13.70
N LEU A 146 -2.56 8.13 12.83
CA LEU A 146 -3.42 9.04 12.10
C LEU A 146 -4.69 9.35 12.90
N SER A 147 -5.23 10.57 12.78
CA SER A 147 -6.49 10.90 13.42
C SER A 147 -7.67 10.18 12.75
N ALA A 148 -8.73 9.92 13.52
CA ALA A 148 -9.93 9.27 13.01
C ALA A 148 -10.52 10.02 11.79
N GLU A 149 -10.52 11.36 11.83
CA GLU A 149 -11.01 12.18 10.73
C GLU A 149 -10.17 12.01 9.46
N LEU A 150 -8.84 11.92 9.59
CA LEU A 150 -7.95 11.72 8.46
C LEU A 150 -8.12 10.32 7.85
N ILE A 151 -8.30 9.31 8.69
CA ILE A 151 -8.58 7.92 8.26
C ILE A 151 -9.89 7.86 7.45
N GLU A 152 -10.95 8.51 7.92
CA GLU A 152 -12.24 8.53 7.18
C GLU A 152 -12.12 9.27 5.84
N VAL A 153 -11.32 10.35 5.78
CA VAL A 153 -11.03 11.05 4.52
C VAL A 153 -10.30 10.13 3.54
N VAL A 154 -9.31 9.37 4.00
CA VAL A 154 -8.59 8.38 3.18
C VAL A 154 -9.55 7.29 2.66
N LEU A 155 -10.40 6.75 3.53
CA LEU A 155 -11.41 5.75 3.14
C LEU A 155 -12.36 6.28 2.06
N ALA A 156 -12.86 7.51 2.22
CA ALA A 156 -13.77 8.12 1.27
C ALA A 156 -13.09 8.39 -0.09
N GLU A 157 -11.87 8.91 -0.07
CA GLU A 157 -11.09 9.20 -1.28
C GLU A 157 -10.72 7.92 -2.05
N ALA A 158 -10.31 6.86 -1.34
CA ALA A 158 -9.99 5.57 -1.93
C ALA A 158 -11.22 4.94 -2.60
N CYS A 159 -12.38 4.93 -1.92
CA CYS A 159 -13.64 4.46 -2.48
C CYS A 159 -14.02 5.21 -3.77
N LEU A 160 -13.91 6.54 -3.73
CA LEU A 160 -14.26 7.39 -4.87
C LEU A 160 -13.32 7.16 -6.06
N THR A 161 -12.01 7.03 -5.79
CA THR A 161 -10.99 6.74 -6.80
C THR A 161 -11.24 5.38 -7.45
N ALA A 162 -11.43 4.33 -6.64
CA ALA A 162 -11.66 2.99 -7.15
C ALA A 162 -12.92 2.93 -8.02
N ALA A 163 -14.02 3.56 -7.58
CA ALA A 163 -15.25 3.64 -8.36
C ALA A 163 -15.06 4.38 -9.70
N ALA A 164 -14.23 5.42 -9.74
CA ALA A 164 -13.91 6.14 -10.98
C ALA A 164 -13.03 5.30 -11.92
N LEU A 165 -12.01 4.62 -11.38
CA LEU A 165 -11.13 3.71 -12.14
C LEU A 165 -11.92 2.57 -12.79
N LEU A 166 -12.83 1.93 -12.06
CA LEU A 166 -13.67 0.85 -12.59
C LEU A 166 -14.57 1.31 -13.75
N LYS A 167 -14.96 2.58 -13.77
CA LYS A 167 -15.79 3.18 -14.82
C LYS A 167 -14.98 3.78 -15.98
N GLY A 168 -13.65 3.87 -15.84
CA GLY A 168 -12.81 4.65 -16.76
C GLY A 168 -13.16 6.14 -16.76
N ASP A 169 -13.63 6.68 -15.63
CA ASP A 169 -14.03 8.09 -15.50
C ASP A 169 -12.80 8.99 -15.25
N GLU A 170 -12.06 9.26 -16.32
CA GLU A 170 -10.85 10.08 -16.30
C GLU A 170 -11.09 11.50 -15.79
N ALA A 171 -12.29 12.06 -16.01
CA ALA A 171 -12.63 13.40 -15.53
C ALA A 171 -12.70 13.42 -14.00
N THR A 172 -13.37 12.43 -13.40
CA THR A 172 -13.44 12.27 -11.95
C THR A 172 -12.05 11.98 -11.36
N ILE A 173 -11.24 11.12 -11.98
CA ILE A 173 -9.86 10.86 -11.56
C ILE A 173 -9.02 12.15 -11.55
N GLY A 174 -9.17 12.98 -12.59
CA GLY A 174 -8.51 14.28 -12.69
C GLY A 174 -8.89 15.24 -11.55
N LEU A 175 -10.13 15.20 -11.07
CA LEU A 175 -10.61 16.00 -9.93
C LEU A 175 -10.14 15.45 -8.57
N ILE A 176 -9.99 14.14 -8.43
CA ILE A 176 -9.56 13.52 -7.17
C ILE A 176 -8.06 13.68 -6.92
N ARG A 177 -7.24 13.65 -7.98
CA ARG A 177 -5.77 13.78 -7.86
C ARG A 177 -5.33 14.99 -7.00
N PRO A 178 -5.81 16.23 -7.22
CA PRO A 178 -5.43 17.36 -6.36
C PRO A 178 -5.97 17.22 -4.93
N LEU A 179 -7.10 16.55 -4.71
CA LEU A 179 -7.62 16.26 -3.37
C LEU A 179 -6.65 15.35 -2.61
N ARG A 180 -6.15 14.28 -3.23
CA ARG A 180 -5.15 13.39 -2.61
C ARG A 180 -3.88 14.13 -2.20
N HIS A 181 -3.37 15.00 -3.08
CA HIS A 181 -2.21 15.83 -2.74
C HIS A 181 -2.50 16.80 -1.58
N ALA A 182 -3.72 17.32 -1.48
CA ALA A 182 -4.11 18.16 -0.35
C ALA A 182 -4.19 17.37 0.95
N ILE A 183 -4.72 16.13 0.91
CA ILE A 183 -4.77 15.20 2.05
C ILE A 183 -3.36 14.94 2.60
N PHE A 184 -2.37 14.70 1.74
CA PHE A 184 -0.98 14.49 2.15
C PHE A 184 -0.31 15.68 2.86
N ARG A 185 -0.91 16.88 2.79
CA ARG A 185 -0.42 18.08 3.48
C ARG A 185 -1.12 18.34 4.83
N LEU A 186 -2.04 17.47 5.24
CA LEU A 186 -2.76 17.60 6.51
C LEU A 186 -1.99 17.03 7.71
N ILE A 187 -0.84 16.40 7.45
CA ILE A 187 0.04 15.79 8.45
C ILE A 187 1.39 16.51 8.52
#